data_AF-A0A8T3VBD4-F1
#
_entry.id   AF-A0A8T3VBD4-F1
#
_cell.length_a   1.000
_cell.length_b   1.000
_cell.length_c   1.000
_cell.angle_alpha   90.00
_cell.angle_beta   90.00
_cell.angle_gamma   90.00
#
_symmetry.space_group_name_H-M   'P 1'
#
loop_
_entity.id
_entity.type
_entity.pdbx_description
1 polymer ?
#
loop_
_entity_poly.entity_id
_entity_poly.type
_entity_poly.pdbx_seq_one_letter_code
_entity_poly.pdbx_strand_id
1 'polypeptide(L)'
;MNELICEMCGSNNVIKQDGLFICQSCNTKYSMEEARKIMAGEKVEVEGTVKIDTSSELENLYELARRAKDTNNNENALKYYDQILVKEPNSWEAQFYVVYFKSMGCKIAEISSAAVDVNNCLKPVLNLVKDNIADTDEQENIITEIVDRIITITEMLDNAARNHFNGINPRIQNKFVQKYVNNVFSVIYLLYNLGDNLIEIFGETYKDYSIGLWKLGIAKHQRIFGLLTDKKANESRINNYVAKIQKYEPTYEKPKLNKGGCYVATSVYGSYDCPEVWTLRRFRDNTLDNNIFGRLFIKTYYTISPTLVKHFGDKKIFNRIFKPILDRFVKKLNEKGVKSTFYLGK
;
A
#
# COMPACT_ATOMS: atom_id res chain seq x y z
N MET A 1 -50.53 37.41 -30.00
CA MET A 1 -49.45 37.11 -29.02
C MET A 1 -48.53 36.14 -29.74
N ASN A 2 -47.26 36.50 -29.91
CA ASN A 2 -46.30 35.58 -30.53
C ASN A 2 -46.09 34.38 -29.60
N GLU A 3 -45.84 33.21 -30.19
CA GLU A 3 -45.53 32.00 -29.46
C GLU A 3 -44.16 32.14 -28.79
N LEU A 4 -44.00 31.64 -27.56
CA LEU A 4 -42.74 31.74 -26.83
C LEU A 4 -41.72 30.74 -27.42
N ILE A 5 -40.74 31.25 -28.17
CA ILE A 5 -39.64 30.47 -28.73
C ILE A 5 -38.43 30.59 -27.80
N CYS A 6 -37.83 29.46 -27.45
CA CYS A 6 -36.65 29.42 -26.60
C CYS A 6 -35.45 30.09 -27.29
N GLU A 7 -34.94 31.18 -26.72
CA GLU A 7 -33.78 31.93 -27.24
C GLU A 7 -32.47 31.12 -27.22
N MET A 8 -32.39 30.05 -26.41
CA MET A 8 -31.17 29.22 -26.31
C MET A 8 -31.09 28.10 -27.35
N CYS A 9 -32.22 27.54 -27.78
CA CYS A 9 -32.23 26.37 -28.67
C CYS A 9 -33.22 26.47 -29.85
N GLY A 10 -34.00 27.54 -29.93
CA GLY A 10 -35.01 27.75 -30.99
C GLY A 10 -36.26 26.87 -30.88
N SER A 11 -36.39 26.05 -29.82
CA SER A 11 -37.57 25.20 -29.61
C SER A 11 -38.79 26.02 -29.21
N ASN A 12 -39.96 25.68 -29.75
CA ASN A 12 -41.25 26.23 -29.34
C ASN A 12 -41.95 25.38 -28.25
N ASN A 13 -41.31 24.29 -27.80
CA ASN A 13 -41.87 23.39 -26.79
C ASN A 13 -41.59 23.91 -25.37
N VAL A 14 -42.32 24.95 -24.97
CA VAL A 14 -42.18 25.60 -23.66
C VAL A 14 -43.48 25.45 -22.86
N ILE A 15 -43.41 24.81 -21.69
CA ILE A 15 -44.57 24.58 -20.82
C ILE A 15 -44.49 25.42 -19.55
N LYS A 16 -45.64 25.76 -18.95
CA LYS A 16 -45.69 26.48 -17.67
C LYS A 16 -45.75 25.50 -16.50
N GLN A 17 -44.79 25.58 -15.58
CA GLN A 17 -44.70 24.74 -14.38
C GLN A 17 -44.22 25.60 -13.20
N ASP A 18 -44.92 25.52 -12.06
CA ASP A 18 -44.58 26.23 -10.81
C ASP A 18 -44.36 27.75 -10.97
N GLY A 19 -45.13 28.39 -11.84
CA GLY A 19 -45.04 29.84 -12.09
C GLY A 19 -43.92 30.26 -13.04
N LEU A 20 -43.15 29.31 -13.59
CA LEU A 20 -42.11 29.53 -14.60
C LEU A 20 -42.49 28.88 -15.93
N PHE A 21 -41.89 29.34 -17.02
CA PHE A 21 -41.95 28.71 -18.34
C PHE A 21 -40.66 27.92 -18.59
N ILE A 22 -40.76 26.61 -18.90
CA ILE A 22 -39.62 25.71 -19.02
C ILE A 22 -39.58 25.11 -20.42
N CYS A 23 -38.48 25.35 -21.14
CA CYS A 23 -38.22 24.75 -22.44
C CYS A 23 -37.93 23.25 -22.27
N GLN A 24 -38.75 22.39 -22.85
CA GLN A 24 -38.60 20.93 -22.72
C GLN A 24 -37.40 20.38 -23.50
N SER A 25 -36.84 21.15 -24.43
CA SER A 25 -35.69 20.71 -25.25
C SER A 25 -34.32 20.97 -24.60
N CYS A 26 -34.17 22.03 -23.80
CA CYS A 26 -32.87 22.42 -23.23
C CYS A 26 -32.94 22.80 -21.74
N ASN A 27 -34.12 22.71 -21.13
CA ASN A 27 -34.39 23.06 -19.73
C ASN A 27 -34.14 24.53 -19.36
N THR A 28 -33.98 25.44 -20.32
CA THR A 28 -33.98 26.88 -20.05
C THR A 28 -35.31 27.29 -19.43
N LYS A 29 -35.23 28.07 -18.34
CA LYS A 29 -36.39 28.56 -17.58
C LYS A 29 -36.53 30.05 -17.81
N TYR A 30 -37.77 30.51 -18.00
CA TYR A 30 -38.16 31.91 -18.11
C TYR A 30 -39.15 32.24 -17.00
N SER A 31 -38.92 33.36 -16.33
CA SER A 31 -39.93 33.98 -15.48
C SER A 31 -41.14 34.46 -16.30
N MET A 32 -42.26 34.71 -15.63
CA MET A 32 -43.46 35.28 -16.27
C MET A 32 -43.17 36.63 -16.96
N GLU A 33 -42.23 37.41 -16.43
CA GLU A 33 -41.87 38.73 -16.98
C GLU A 33 -40.96 38.60 -18.19
N GLU A 34 -39.94 37.73 -18.14
CA GLU A 34 -39.06 37.42 -19.27
C GLU A 34 -39.82 36.82 -20.44
N ALA A 35 -40.70 35.85 -20.18
CA ALA A 35 -41.56 35.26 -21.20
C ALA A 35 -42.46 36.31 -21.88
N ARG A 36 -42.97 37.30 -21.12
CA ARG A 36 -43.75 38.42 -21.68
C ARG A 36 -42.90 39.33 -22.56
N LYS A 37 -41.67 39.66 -22.15
CA LYS A 37 -40.74 40.50 -22.93
C LYS A 37 -40.35 39.83 -24.25
N ILE A 38 -40.06 38.52 -24.21
CA ILE A 38 -39.76 37.72 -25.42
C ILE A 38 -40.98 37.67 -26.36
N MET A 39 -42.17 37.42 -25.83
CA MET A 39 -43.42 37.44 -26.62
C MET A 39 -43.74 38.84 -27.19
N ALA A 40 -43.20 39.91 -26.60
CA ALA A 40 -43.32 41.29 -27.06
C ALA A 40 -42.21 41.71 -28.05
N GLY A 41 -41.21 40.85 -28.31
CA GLY A 41 -40.12 41.12 -29.24
C GLY A 41 -39.01 42.03 -28.68
N GLU A 42 -38.97 42.24 -27.36
CA GLU A 42 -37.91 42.98 -26.69
C GLU A 42 -36.71 42.06 -26.43
N LYS A 43 -35.49 42.50 -26.80
CA LYS A 43 -34.25 41.78 -26.44
C LYS A 43 -34.09 41.80 -24.92
N VAL A 44 -34.23 40.65 -24.28
CA VAL A 44 -33.90 40.48 -22.87
C VAL A 44 -32.40 40.22 -22.77
N GLU A 45 -31.64 41.14 -22.17
CA GLU A 45 -30.26 40.86 -21.78
C GLU A 45 -30.28 39.85 -20.63
N VAL A 46 -29.87 38.62 -20.92
CA VAL A 46 -29.74 37.56 -19.92
C VAL A 46 -28.43 37.75 -19.16
N GLU A 47 -28.38 38.72 -18.25
CA GLU A 47 -27.38 38.72 -17.18
C GLU A 47 -27.84 37.78 -16.07
N GLY A 48 -27.53 36.50 -16.22
CA GLY A 48 -27.84 35.49 -15.22
C GLY A 48 -27.05 34.22 -15.44
N THR A 49 -25.84 34.12 -14.86
CA THR A 49 -25.24 32.80 -14.61
C THR A 49 -26.11 32.10 -13.57
N VAL A 50 -27.02 31.22 -14.01
CA VAL A 50 -27.72 30.31 -13.13
C VAL A 50 -26.68 29.36 -12.54
N LYS A 51 -26.17 29.67 -11.34
CA LYS A 51 -25.41 28.71 -10.55
C LYS A 51 -26.36 27.59 -10.18
N ILE A 52 -26.28 26.45 -10.86
CA ILE A 52 -26.98 25.23 -10.47
C ILE A 52 -26.37 24.83 -9.13
N ASP A 53 -27.17 24.92 -8.07
CA ASP A 53 -26.74 24.55 -6.72
C ASP A 53 -26.68 23.02 -6.61
N THR A 54 -25.55 22.43 -7.00
CA THR A 54 -25.29 20.99 -6.90
C THR A 54 -24.82 20.57 -5.51
N SER A 55 -24.87 21.46 -4.50
CA SER A 55 -24.40 21.17 -3.13
C SER A 55 -25.10 19.93 -2.54
N SER A 56 -26.42 19.86 -2.68
CA SER A 56 -27.22 18.71 -2.24
C SER A 56 -26.86 17.40 -2.97
N GLU A 57 -26.47 17.47 -4.24
CA GLU A 57 -26.03 16.30 -5.00
C GLU A 57 -24.65 15.81 -4.53
N LEU A 58 -23.72 16.74 -4.28
CA LEU A 58 -22.38 16.42 -3.79
C LEU A 58 -22.43 15.81 -2.38
N GLU A 59 -23.24 16.37 -1.48
CA GLU A 59 -23.46 15.84 -0.13
C GLU A 59 -24.01 14.41 -0.17
N ASN A 60 -25.03 14.17 -1.02
CA ASN A 60 -25.56 12.83 -1.26
C ASN A 60 -24.49 11.85 -1.78
N LEU A 61 -23.58 12.30 -2.67
CA LEU A 61 -22.49 11.47 -3.16
C LEU A 61 -21.51 11.07 -2.04
N TYR A 62 -21.15 12.00 -1.16
CA TYR A 62 -20.32 11.70 0.01
C TYR A 62 -20.98 10.67 0.93
N GLU A 63 -22.27 10.82 1.23
CA GLU A 63 -23.00 9.84 2.04
C GLU A 63 -22.98 8.44 1.41
N LEU A 64 -23.22 8.35 0.11
CA LEU A 64 -23.19 7.09 -0.63
C LEU A 64 -21.78 6.47 -0.64
N ALA A 65 -20.74 7.28 -0.84
CA ALA A 65 -19.36 6.82 -0.86
C ALA A 65 -18.91 6.31 0.51
N ARG A 66 -19.20 7.05 1.58
CA ARG A 66 -18.89 6.68 2.97
C ARG A 66 -19.66 5.43 3.40
N ARG A 67 -20.97 5.33 3.10
CA ARG A 67 -21.76 4.11 3.35
C ARG A 67 -21.21 2.89 2.62
N ALA A 68 -20.80 3.05 1.35
CA ALA A 68 -20.19 1.97 0.59
C ALA A 68 -18.83 1.55 1.18
N LYS A 69 -18.00 2.51 1.61
CA LYS A 69 -16.74 2.27 2.34
C LYS A 69 -17.00 1.46 3.62
N ASP A 70 -17.96 1.87 4.44
CA ASP A 70 -18.22 1.27 5.75
C ASP A 70 -18.85 -0.13 5.64
N THR A 71 -19.55 -0.40 4.54
CA THR A 71 -20.10 -1.72 4.21
C THR A 71 -19.12 -2.61 3.42
N ASN A 72 -17.86 -2.19 3.29
CA ASN A 72 -16.80 -2.89 2.54
C ASN A 72 -17.14 -3.16 1.05
N ASN A 73 -17.96 -2.30 0.44
CA ASN A 73 -18.28 -2.37 -0.98
C ASN A 73 -17.32 -1.49 -1.78
N ASN A 74 -16.11 -2.02 -2.04
CA ASN A 74 -15.01 -1.29 -2.67
C ASN A 74 -15.36 -0.75 -4.08
N GLU A 75 -16.13 -1.50 -4.87
CA GLU A 75 -16.48 -1.12 -6.24
C GLU A 75 -17.40 0.11 -6.25
N ASN A 76 -18.46 0.09 -5.42
CA ASN A 76 -19.34 1.24 -5.30
C ASN A 76 -18.65 2.43 -4.63
N ALA A 77 -17.82 2.19 -3.61
CA ALA A 77 -17.06 3.25 -2.97
C ALA A 77 -16.16 3.96 -3.99
N LEU A 78 -15.39 3.21 -4.78
CA LEU A 78 -14.59 3.77 -5.88
C LEU A 78 -15.44 4.58 -6.86
N LYS A 79 -16.55 4.02 -7.33
CA LYS A 79 -17.45 4.70 -8.27
C LYS A 79 -17.97 6.04 -7.74
N TYR A 80 -18.33 6.12 -6.45
CA TYR A 80 -18.83 7.35 -5.87
C TYR A 80 -17.71 8.36 -5.61
N TYR A 81 -16.56 7.93 -5.10
CA TYR A 81 -15.41 8.82 -4.93
C TYR A 81 -14.87 9.35 -6.26
N ASP A 82 -14.91 8.58 -7.35
CA ASP A 82 -14.56 9.07 -8.70
C ASP A 82 -15.49 10.23 -9.13
N GLN A 83 -16.80 10.11 -8.88
CA GLN A 83 -17.76 11.18 -9.18
C GLN A 83 -17.56 12.42 -8.32
N ILE A 84 -17.24 12.23 -7.04
CA ILE A 84 -16.89 13.33 -6.13
C ILE A 84 -15.65 14.03 -6.65
N LEU A 85 -14.60 13.30 -7.04
CA LEU A 85 -13.34 13.88 -7.49
C LEU A 85 -13.50 14.75 -8.75
N VAL A 86 -14.43 14.40 -9.65
CA VAL A 86 -14.76 15.23 -10.82
C VAL A 86 -15.42 16.55 -10.42
N LYS A 87 -16.27 16.54 -9.39
CA LYS A 87 -16.99 17.72 -8.91
C LYS A 87 -16.15 18.58 -7.94
N GLU A 88 -15.30 17.94 -7.15
CA GLU A 88 -14.45 18.55 -6.13
C GLU A 88 -13.01 18.02 -6.22
N PRO A 89 -12.20 18.54 -7.15
CA PRO A 89 -10.83 18.04 -7.38
C PRO A 89 -9.90 18.16 -6.18
N ASN A 90 -10.18 19.05 -5.23
CA ASN A 90 -9.37 19.29 -4.03
C ASN A 90 -9.85 18.52 -2.79
N SER A 91 -10.82 17.62 -2.94
CA SER A 91 -11.26 16.74 -1.85
C SER A 91 -10.14 15.76 -1.47
N TRP A 92 -9.59 15.90 -0.27
CA TRP A 92 -8.59 14.95 0.24
C TRP A 92 -9.16 13.53 0.28
N GLU A 93 -10.44 13.41 0.67
CA GLU A 93 -11.13 12.13 0.86
C GLU A 93 -11.29 11.42 -0.49
N ALA A 94 -11.77 12.12 -1.51
CA ALA A 94 -11.92 11.55 -2.85
C ALA A 94 -10.57 11.22 -3.49
N GLN A 95 -9.57 12.13 -3.40
CA GLN A 95 -8.23 11.88 -3.93
C GLN A 95 -7.58 10.64 -3.30
N PHE A 96 -7.75 10.45 -1.99
CA PHE A 96 -7.24 9.29 -1.29
C PHE A 96 -7.99 8.00 -1.68
N TYR A 97 -9.33 8.02 -1.56
CA TYR A 97 -10.11 6.78 -1.68
C TYR A 97 -10.22 6.25 -3.10
N VAL A 98 -10.16 7.10 -4.13
CA VAL A 98 -10.07 6.63 -5.52
C VAL A 98 -8.83 5.76 -5.71
N VAL A 99 -7.66 6.25 -5.29
CA VAL A 99 -6.40 5.51 -5.41
C VAL A 99 -6.41 4.28 -4.50
N TYR A 100 -6.91 4.43 -3.27
CA TYR A 100 -7.00 3.35 -2.30
C TYR A 100 -7.84 2.17 -2.81
N PHE A 101 -9.10 2.40 -3.22
CA PHE A 101 -9.98 1.30 -3.64
C PHE A 101 -9.56 0.69 -4.97
N LYS A 102 -9.01 1.50 -5.89
CA LYS A 102 -8.39 0.97 -7.11
C LYS A 102 -7.24 0.03 -6.79
N SER A 103 -6.41 0.38 -5.80
CA SER A 103 -5.26 -0.41 -5.37
C SER A 103 -5.67 -1.66 -4.58
N MET A 104 -6.77 -1.60 -3.82
CA MET A 104 -7.39 -2.75 -3.15
C MET A 104 -7.85 -3.82 -4.15
N GLY A 105 -8.25 -3.42 -5.36
CA GLY A 105 -8.67 -4.31 -6.45
C GLY A 105 -7.53 -4.79 -7.37
N CYS A 106 -6.27 -4.48 -7.07
CA CYS A 106 -5.16 -4.80 -7.98
C CYS A 106 -4.91 -6.31 -8.14
N LYS A 107 -4.36 -6.70 -9.29
CA LYS A 107 -3.90 -8.07 -9.51
C LYS A 107 -2.55 -8.30 -8.83
N ILE A 108 -2.21 -9.56 -8.58
CA ILE A 108 -0.90 -9.94 -8.00
C ILE A 108 0.29 -9.37 -8.80
N ALA A 109 0.15 -9.26 -10.13
CA ALA A 109 1.18 -8.70 -11.00
C ALA A 109 1.38 -7.19 -10.82
N GLU A 110 0.39 -6.49 -10.28
CA GLU A 110 0.29 -5.03 -10.14
C GLU A 110 0.54 -4.55 -8.70
N ILE A 111 0.85 -5.46 -7.76
CA ILE A 111 1.06 -5.13 -6.34
C ILE A 111 2.06 -3.98 -6.16
N SER A 112 3.20 -4.04 -6.86
CA SER A 112 4.23 -3.01 -6.76
C SER A 112 3.73 -1.65 -7.28
N SER A 113 3.08 -1.62 -8.44
CA SER A 113 2.52 -0.37 -8.99
C SER A 113 1.40 0.19 -8.12
N ALA A 114 0.50 -0.66 -7.61
CA ALA A 114 -0.57 -0.24 -6.71
C ALA A 114 -0.02 0.42 -5.43
N ALA A 115 1.00 -0.18 -4.80
CA ALA A 115 1.67 0.42 -3.64
C ALA A 115 2.33 1.77 -3.97
N VAL A 116 2.92 1.91 -5.17
CA VAL A 116 3.53 3.16 -5.64
C VAL A 116 2.47 4.22 -5.91
N ASP A 117 1.33 3.87 -6.52
CA ASP A 117 0.23 4.81 -6.78
C ASP A 117 -0.30 5.39 -5.47
N VAL A 118 -0.54 4.53 -4.47
CA VAL A 118 -0.91 4.97 -3.12
C VAL A 118 0.16 5.85 -2.51
N ASN A 119 1.44 5.47 -2.60
CA ASN A 119 2.53 6.28 -2.05
C ASN A 119 2.59 7.69 -2.66
N ASN A 120 2.34 7.80 -3.96
CA ASN A 120 2.38 9.07 -4.68
C ASN A 120 1.20 9.98 -4.34
N CYS A 121 0.06 9.43 -3.93
CA CYS A 121 -1.10 10.24 -3.53
C CYS A 121 -0.99 10.78 -2.10
N LEU A 122 -0.18 10.16 -1.23
CA LEU A 122 -0.14 10.51 0.20
C LEU A 122 0.26 11.96 0.48
N LYS A 123 1.37 12.44 -0.07
CA LYS A 123 1.86 13.78 0.25
C LYS A 123 0.88 14.89 -0.18
N PRO A 124 0.33 14.88 -1.40
CA PRO A 124 -0.75 15.80 -1.78
C PRO A 124 -1.97 15.73 -0.87
N VAL A 125 -2.46 14.53 -0.56
CA VAL A 125 -3.62 14.33 0.33
C VAL A 125 -3.35 14.91 1.73
N LEU A 126 -2.19 14.63 2.31
CA LEU A 126 -1.82 15.13 3.63
C LEU A 126 -1.69 16.66 3.66
N ASN A 127 -1.19 17.28 2.60
CA ASN A 127 -1.20 18.75 2.49
C ASN A 127 -2.62 19.31 2.41
N LEU A 128 -3.52 18.68 1.64
CA LEU A 128 -4.92 19.10 1.59
C LEU A 128 -5.59 19.00 2.97
N VAL A 129 -5.28 17.96 3.75
CA VAL A 129 -5.76 17.84 5.13
C VAL A 129 -5.18 18.97 5.99
N LYS A 130 -3.86 19.23 5.90
CA LYS A 130 -3.19 20.28 6.67
C LYS A 130 -3.75 21.67 6.38
N ASP A 131 -4.02 21.96 5.11
CA ASP A 131 -4.38 23.30 4.63
C ASP A 131 -5.87 23.60 4.82
N ASN A 132 -6.75 22.58 4.76
CA ASN A 132 -8.19 22.78 4.76
C ASN A 132 -8.90 22.37 6.05
N ILE A 133 -8.27 21.58 6.93
CA ILE A 133 -8.87 21.12 8.19
C ILE A 133 -8.24 21.89 9.36
N ALA A 134 -8.92 22.92 9.83
CA ALA A 134 -8.45 23.77 10.92
C ALA A 134 -8.68 23.16 12.31
N ASP A 135 -9.75 22.39 12.48
CA ASP A 135 -10.06 21.72 13.74
C ASP A 135 -9.09 20.58 14.00
N THR A 136 -8.44 20.60 15.16
CA THR A 136 -7.37 19.65 15.49
C THR A 136 -7.87 18.24 15.72
N ASP A 137 -9.07 18.10 16.29
CA ASP A 137 -9.66 16.79 16.61
C ASP A 137 -10.16 16.13 15.32
N GLU A 138 -10.78 16.89 14.42
CA GLU A 138 -11.14 16.45 13.06
C GLU A 138 -9.90 16.07 12.26
N GLN A 139 -8.83 16.89 12.31
CA GLN A 139 -7.57 16.58 11.64
C GLN A 139 -6.95 15.28 12.17
N GLU A 140 -6.95 15.07 13.49
CA GLU A 140 -6.47 13.85 14.10
C GLU A 140 -7.29 12.61 13.66
N ASN A 141 -8.61 12.72 13.62
CA ASN A 141 -9.48 11.63 13.14
C ASN A 141 -9.18 11.25 11.68
N ILE A 142 -8.98 12.24 10.81
CA ILE A 142 -8.64 12.03 9.41
C ILE A 142 -7.27 11.38 9.26
N ILE A 143 -6.26 11.87 9.97
CA ILE A 143 -4.91 11.31 9.93
C ILE A 143 -4.90 9.86 10.45
N THR A 144 -5.63 9.59 11.53
CA THR A 144 -5.82 8.25 12.07
C THR A 144 -6.44 7.32 11.02
N GLU A 145 -7.52 7.77 10.36
CA GLU A 145 -8.16 6.99 9.30
C GLU A 145 -7.21 6.70 8.13
N ILE A 146 -6.47 7.70 7.63
CA ILE A 146 -5.50 7.50 6.55
C ILE A 146 -4.43 6.48 6.96
N VAL A 147 -3.87 6.60 8.17
CA VAL A 147 -2.84 5.69 8.68
C VAL A 147 -3.38 4.26 8.77
N ASP A 148 -4.56 4.06 9.35
CA ASP A 148 -5.18 2.74 9.49
C ASP A 148 -5.50 2.10 8.13
N ARG A 149 -5.96 2.89 7.17
CA ARG A 149 -6.18 2.42 5.79
C ARG A 149 -4.88 2.05 5.11
N ILE A 150 -3.82 2.84 5.27
CA ILE A 150 -2.50 2.49 4.73
C ILE A 150 -1.94 1.21 5.36
N ILE A 151 -2.08 1.03 6.67
CA ILE A 151 -1.71 -0.22 7.34
C ILE A 151 -2.51 -1.39 6.75
N THR A 152 -3.82 -1.24 6.59
CA THR A 152 -4.70 -2.28 6.02
C THR A 152 -4.26 -2.70 4.61
N ILE A 153 -4.06 -1.75 3.69
CA ILE A 153 -3.66 -2.09 2.32
C ILE A 153 -2.23 -2.64 2.25
N THR A 154 -1.31 -2.13 3.07
CA THR A 154 0.06 -2.66 3.12
C THR A 154 0.08 -4.11 3.63
N GLU A 155 -0.77 -4.47 4.58
CA GLU A 155 -0.94 -5.86 5.02
C GLU A 155 -1.56 -6.73 3.93
N MET A 156 -2.61 -6.26 3.26
CA MET A 156 -3.24 -6.98 2.15
C MET A 156 -2.25 -7.27 1.02
N LEU A 157 -1.51 -6.26 0.56
CA LEU A 157 -0.53 -6.38 -0.52
C LEU A 157 0.65 -7.28 -0.14
N ASP A 158 1.16 -7.14 1.08
CA ASP A 158 2.22 -7.99 1.63
C ASP A 158 1.76 -9.45 1.77
N ASN A 159 0.54 -9.69 2.25
CA ASN A 159 -0.07 -11.02 2.33
C ASN A 159 -0.24 -11.64 0.95
N ALA A 160 -0.76 -10.89 -0.02
CA ALA A 160 -0.94 -11.36 -1.38
C ALA A 160 0.40 -11.73 -2.04
N ALA A 161 1.42 -10.88 -1.90
CA ALA A 161 2.76 -11.14 -2.41
C ALA A 161 3.38 -12.40 -1.78
N ARG A 162 3.26 -12.55 -0.46
CA ARG A 162 3.74 -13.73 0.27
C ARG A 162 3.01 -15.00 -0.13
N ASN A 163 1.68 -15.00 -0.12
CA ASN A 163 0.87 -16.17 -0.42
C ASN A 163 1.10 -16.64 -1.86
N HIS A 164 1.16 -15.70 -2.81
CA HIS A 164 1.50 -16.03 -4.18
C HIS A 164 2.89 -16.65 -4.28
N PHE A 165 3.91 -16.00 -3.71
CA PHE A 165 5.28 -16.50 -3.77
C PHE A 165 5.40 -17.90 -3.15
N ASN A 166 4.74 -18.14 -2.01
CA ASN A 166 4.75 -19.42 -1.29
C ASN A 166 4.00 -20.53 -2.03
N GLY A 167 3.01 -20.17 -2.85
CA GLY A 167 2.25 -21.10 -3.69
C GLY A 167 2.97 -21.53 -4.96
N ILE A 168 4.06 -20.85 -5.35
CA ILE A 168 4.85 -21.22 -6.53
C ILE A 168 5.57 -22.54 -6.28
N ASN A 169 5.62 -23.40 -7.31
CA ASN A 169 6.36 -24.66 -7.24
C ASN A 169 7.82 -24.41 -6.80
N PRO A 170 8.28 -25.06 -5.71
CA PRO A 170 9.63 -24.85 -5.17
C PRO A 170 10.78 -24.96 -6.16
N ARG A 171 10.64 -25.79 -7.20
CA ARG A 171 11.69 -25.98 -8.23
C ARG A 171 11.93 -24.74 -9.08
N ILE A 172 10.94 -23.86 -9.21
CA ILE A 172 11.01 -22.64 -10.02
C ILE A 172 10.92 -21.35 -9.19
N GLN A 173 10.62 -21.45 -7.90
CA GLN A 173 10.37 -20.32 -7.00
C GLN A 173 11.53 -19.31 -6.95
N ASN A 174 12.78 -19.78 -7.06
CA ASN A 174 13.98 -18.94 -7.17
C ASN A 174 13.89 -17.87 -8.28
N LYS A 175 13.24 -18.19 -9.40
CA LYS A 175 13.08 -17.25 -10.53
C LYS A 175 12.17 -16.06 -10.20
N PHE A 176 11.40 -16.16 -9.12
CA PHE A 176 10.41 -15.16 -8.71
C PHE A 176 10.82 -14.37 -7.46
N VAL A 177 12.00 -14.64 -6.88
CA VAL A 177 12.48 -13.97 -5.66
C VAL A 177 12.53 -12.45 -5.86
N GLN A 178 13.08 -11.99 -6.98
CA GLN A 178 13.17 -10.55 -7.24
C GLN A 178 11.80 -9.88 -7.34
N LYS A 179 10.83 -10.53 -7.98
CA LYS A 179 9.44 -10.01 -8.07
C LYS A 179 8.80 -9.93 -6.69
N TYR A 180 8.97 -10.96 -5.86
CA TYR A 180 8.50 -10.94 -4.48
C TYR A 180 9.16 -9.82 -3.66
N VAL A 181 10.48 -9.69 -3.76
CA VAL A 181 11.26 -8.63 -3.08
C VAL A 181 10.79 -7.24 -3.53
N ASN A 182 10.56 -7.00 -4.82
CA ASN A 182 10.07 -5.72 -5.35
C ASN A 182 8.68 -5.37 -4.80
N ASN A 183 7.76 -6.34 -4.77
CA ASN A 183 6.43 -6.15 -4.20
C ASN A 183 6.50 -5.77 -2.73
N VAL A 184 7.30 -6.48 -1.92
CA VAL A 184 7.45 -6.19 -0.49
C VAL A 184 8.17 -4.85 -0.27
N PHE A 185 9.15 -4.49 -1.11
CA PHE A 185 9.81 -3.18 -1.01
C PHE A 185 8.87 -2.02 -1.26
N SER A 186 7.97 -2.14 -2.23
CA SER A 186 6.99 -1.09 -2.53
C SER A 186 6.12 -0.81 -1.30
N VAL A 187 5.74 -1.87 -0.57
CA VAL A 187 5.03 -1.78 0.70
C VAL A 187 5.89 -1.18 1.82
N ILE A 188 7.17 -1.57 1.95
CA ILE A 188 8.09 -1.01 2.95
C ILE A 188 8.26 0.50 2.73
N TYR A 189 8.45 0.93 1.49
CA TYR A 189 8.63 2.35 1.16
C TYR A 189 7.36 3.15 1.40
N LEU A 190 6.18 2.60 1.12
CA LEU A 190 4.91 3.23 1.47
C LEU A 190 4.82 3.55 2.97
N LEU A 191 5.17 2.60 3.84
CA LEU A 191 5.17 2.80 5.30
C LEU A 191 6.19 3.86 5.74
N TYR A 192 7.42 3.76 5.22
CA TYR A 192 8.49 4.70 5.55
C TYR A 192 8.17 6.13 5.11
N ASN A 193 7.68 6.29 3.88
CA ASN A 193 7.34 7.59 3.33
C ASN A 193 6.14 8.21 4.03
N LEU A 194 5.12 7.43 4.43
CA LEU A 194 4.01 7.97 5.22
C LEU A 194 4.51 8.55 6.54
N GLY A 195 5.34 7.81 7.29
CA GLY A 195 5.92 8.32 8.53
C GLY A 195 6.81 9.54 8.32
N ASP A 196 7.57 9.59 7.23
CA ASP A 196 8.40 10.75 6.88
C ASP A 196 7.54 11.97 6.50
N ASN A 197 6.48 11.77 5.72
CA ASN A 197 5.55 12.83 5.32
C ASN A 197 4.79 13.41 6.53
N LEU A 198 4.39 12.57 7.50
CA LEU A 198 3.71 13.05 8.71
C LEU A 198 4.60 14.02 9.51
N ILE A 199 5.89 13.68 9.68
CA ILE A 199 6.85 14.58 10.33
C ILE A 199 7.11 15.83 9.50
N GLU A 200 7.25 15.69 8.17
CA GLU A 200 7.53 16.81 7.29
C GLU A 200 6.40 17.86 7.29
N ILE A 201 5.15 17.41 7.25
CA ILE A 201 3.96 18.28 7.08
C ILE A 201 3.42 18.78 8.42
N PHE A 202 3.38 17.92 9.44
CA PHE A 202 2.73 18.21 10.72
C PHE A 202 3.71 18.39 11.88
N GLY A 203 5.02 18.28 11.63
CA GLY A 203 6.02 18.32 12.69
C GLY A 203 5.87 17.14 13.66
N GLU A 204 5.93 17.42 14.96
CA GLU A 204 5.90 16.36 15.97
C GLU A 204 4.50 15.99 16.48
N THR A 205 3.43 16.61 15.95
CA THR A 205 2.04 16.39 16.36
C THR A 205 1.62 14.92 16.20
N TYR A 206 1.95 14.30 15.05
CA TYR A 206 1.59 12.92 14.72
C TYR A 206 2.81 11.98 14.75
N LYS A 207 3.79 12.27 15.62
CA LYS A 207 5.04 11.50 15.70
C LYS A 207 4.82 10.04 16.08
N ASP A 208 3.82 9.73 16.90
CA ASP A 208 3.58 8.36 17.38
C ASP A 208 3.14 7.45 16.23
N TYR A 209 2.30 7.96 15.32
CA TYR A 209 2.01 7.29 14.05
C TYR A 209 3.27 7.07 13.21
N SER A 210 4.12 8.09 13.10
CA SER A 210 5.37 8.01 12.34
C SER A 210 6.31 6.92 12.89
N ILE A 211 6.47 6.86 14.21
CA ILE A 211 7.26 5.84 14.90
C ILE A 211 6.68 4.44 14.65
N GLY A 212 5.35 4.28 14.78
CA GLY A 212 4.67 3.02 14.50
C GLY A 212 4.90 2.53 13.07
N LEU A 213 4.74 3.41 12.09
CA LEU A 213 4.95 3.12 10.67
C LEU A 213 6.40 2.74 10.36
N TRP A 214 7.38 3.45 10.92
CA TRP A 214 8.79 3.09 10.76
C TRP A 214 9.12 1.73 11.38
N LYS A 215 8.57 1.42 12.56
CA LYS A 215 8.73 0.09 13.20
C LYS A 215 8.12 -1.01 12.31
N LEU A 216 6.94 -0.80 11.76
CA LEU A 216 6.29 -1.75 10.84
C LEU A 216 7.12 -1.95 9.56
N GLY A 217 7.61 -0.86 8.97
CA GLY A 217 8.49 -0.90 7.80
C GLY A 217 9.77 -1.68 8.08
N ILE A 218 10.43 -1.41 9.22
CA ILE A 218 11.63 -2.14 9.67
C ILE A 218 11.34 -3.63 9.84
N ALA A 219 10.23 -4.01 10.48
CA ALA A 219 9.87 -5.41 10.69
C ALA A 219 9.69 -6.16 9.36
N LYS A 220 9.00 -5.55 8.38
CA LYS A 220 8.85 -6.13 7.04
C LYS A 220 10.19 -6.18 6.29
N HIS A 221 11.03 -5.16 6.43
CA HIS A 221 12.36 -5.09 5.80
C HIS A 221 13.30 -6.16 6.35
N GLN A 222 13.32 -6.35 7.68
CA GLN A 222 14.09 -7.40 8.35
C GLN A 222 13.69 -8.80 7.85
N ARG A 223 12.38 -9.06 7.67
CA ARG A 223 11.86 -10.35 7.22
C ARG A 223 12.38 -10.77 5.85
N ILE A 224 12.58 -9.82 4.93
CA ILE A 224 13.11 -10.10 3.58
C ILE A 224 14.62 -9.89 3.47
N PHE A 225 15.30 -9.44 4.53
CA PHE A 225 16.70 -9.00 4.49
C PHE A 225 17.67 -10.05 3.92
N GLY A 226 17.42 -11.33 4.22
CA GLY A 226 18.24 -12.44 3.72
C GLY A 226 18.19 -12.61 2.19
N LEU A 227 17.10 -12.17 1.56
CA LEU A 227 16.83 -12.26 0.11
C LEU A 227 17.39 -11.07 -0.67
N LEU A 228 17.90 -10.04 0.02
CA LEU A 228 18.36 -8.81 -0.61
C LEU A 228 19.74 -8.99 -1.23
N THR A 229 19.89 -8.52 -2.47
CA THR A 229 21.18 -8.50 -3.17
C THR A 229 22.15 -7.52 -2.51
N ASP A 230 21.73 -6.26 -2.30
CA ASP A 230 22.53 -5.24 -1.62
C ASP A 230 22.16 -5.13 -0.13
N LYS A 231 22.71 -6.03 0.68
CA LYS A 231 22.47 -6.04 2.13
C LYS A 231 23.05 -4.81 2.83
N LYS A 232 24.15 -4.25 2.34
CA LYS A 232 24.82 -3.12 2.99
C LYS A 232 23.99 -1.85 2.87
N ALA A 233 23.51 -1.52 1.67
CA ALA A 233 22.64 -0.36 1.48
C ALA A 233 21.33 -0.49 2.28
N ASN A 234 20.77 -1.70 2.33
CA ASN A 234 19.54 -1.95 3.08
C ASN A 234 19.74 -1.92 4.60
N GLU A 235 20.86 -2.42 5.12
CA GLU A 235 21.22 -2.27 6.53
C GLU A 235 21.39 -0.79 6.89
N SER A 236 22.04 0.00 6.02
CA SER A 236 22.15 1.44 6.21
C SER A 236 20.79 2.11 6.27
N ARG A 237 19.86 1.74 5.37
CA ARG A 237 18.49 2.29 5.37
C ARG A 237 17.76 1.95 6.67
N ILE A 238 17.81 0.70 7.11
CA ILE A 238 17.20 0.29 8.38
C ILE A 238 17.80 1.11 9.54
N ASN A 239 19.13 1.27 9.58
CA ASN A 239 19.79 2.05 10.63
C ASN A 239 19.35 3.52 10.64
N ASN A 240 19.11 4.12 9.47
CA ASN A 240 18.60 5.48 9.39
C ASN A 240 17.22 5.59 10.05
N TYR A 241 16.29 4.66 9.77
CA TYR A 241 14.98 4.66 10.43
C TYR A 241 15.05 4.28 11.91
N VAL A 242 15.97 3.40 12.31
CA VAL A 242 16.25 3.12 13.73
C VAL A 242 16.69 4.41 14.44
N ALA A 243 17.58 5.20 13.84
CA ALA A 243 18.01 6.47 14.42
C ALA A 243 16.86 7.48 14.52
N LYS A 244 15.96 7.54 13.52
CA LYS A 244 14.74 8.37 13.59
C LYS A 244 13.84 7.95 14.77
N ILE A 245 13.63 6.65 14.97
CA ILE A 245 12.86 6.14 16.11
C ILE A 245 13.57 6.47 17.43
N GLN A 246 14.88 6.24 17.52
CA GLN A 246 15.67 6.47 18.74
C GLN A 246 15.75 7.94 19.18
N LYS A 247 15.52 8.89 18.25
CA LYS A 247 15.31 10.31 18.61
C LYS A 247 14.16 10.48 19.60
N TYR A 248 13.09 9.69 19.46
CA TYR A 248 11.88 9.76 20.27
C TYR A 248 11.78 8.66 21.32
N GLU A 249 12.35 7.48 21.05
CA GLU A 249 12.41 6.33 21.92
C GLU A 249 13.86 5.82 22.07
N PRO A 250 14.69 6.43 22.93
CA PRO A 250 16.11 6.09 23.05
C PRO A 250 16.38 4.63 23.43
N THR A 251 15.41 3.95 24.05
CA THR A 251 15.48 2.53 24.45
C THR A 251 15.14 1.56 23.32
N TYR A 252 14.74 2.04 22.13
CA TYR A 252 14.42 1.18 21.00
C TYR A 252 15.65 0.38 20.55
N GLU A 253 15.54 -0.95 20.63
CA GLU A 253 16.61 -1.85 20.23
C GLU A 253 16.63 -2.06 18.71
N LYS A 254 17.81 -1.90 18.11
CA LYS A 254 18.03 -2.19 16.70
C LYS A 254 17.69 -3.67 16.41
N PRO A 255 16.92 -3.96 15.34
CA PRO A 255 16.62 -5.34 14.96
C PRO A 255 17.88 -6.11 14.58
N LYS A 256 17.91 -7.39 14.95
CA LYS A 256 18.94 -8.33 14.49
C LYS A 256 18.69 -8.70 13.03
N LEU A 257 19.50 -8.13 12.14
CA LEU A 257 19.40 -8.40 10.70
C LEU A 257 19.99 -9.77 10.38
N ASN A 258 19.15 -10.65 9.84
CA ASN A 258 19.58 -11.94 9.32
C ASN A 258 20.35 -11.74 8.00
N LYS A 259 21.66 -11.45 8.08
CA LYS A 259 22.56 -11.19 6.93
C LYS A 259 22.70 -12.37 5.95
N GLY A 260 22.02 -13.48 6.19
CA GLY A 260 22.04 -14.69 5.37
C GLY A 260 22.19 -15.91 6.27
N GLY A 261 21.33 -16.90 6.06
CA GLY A 261 21.31 -18.15 6.80
C GLY A 261 22.35 -19.17 6.32
N CYS A 262 22.08 -20.46 6.55
CA CYS A 262 22.97 -21.61 6.37
C CYS A 262 24.03 -21.46 5.24
N TYR A 263 25.20 -20.86 5.53
CA TYR A 263 26.29 -20.60 4.58
C TYR A 263 26.71 -21.86 3.81
N VAL A 264 26.97 -22.94 4.53
CA VAL A 264 27.38 -24.23 3.93
C VAL A 264 26.28 -24.79 3.04
N ALA A 265 25.02 -24.79 3.51
CA ALA A 265 23.92 -25.33 2.73
C ALA A 265 23.64 -24.51 1.48
N THR A 266 23.73 -23.18 1.59
CA THR A 266 23.59 -22.25 0.45
C THR A 266 24.67 -22.47 -0.60
N SER A 267 25.92 -22.65 -0.16
CA SER A 267 27.05 -22.94 -1.04
C SER A 267 26.92 -24.32 -1.72
N VAL A 268 26.39 -25.31 -1.01
CA VAL A 268 26.24 -26.69 -1.51
C VAL A 268 25.06 -26.82 -2.48
N TYR A 269 23.91 -26.25 -2.13
CA TYR A 269 22.68 -26.34 -2.93
C TYR A 269 22.59 -25.26 -4.01
N GLY A 270 23.47 -24.26 -3.97
CA GLY A 270 23.55 -23.20 -4.97
C GLY A 270 22.44 -22.14 -4.85
N SER A 271 21.50 -22.29 -3.92
CA SER A 271 20.50 -21.27 -3.61
C SER A 271 20.17 -21.25 -2.12
N TYR A 272 19.93 -20.06 -1.59
CA TYR A 272 19.38 -19.86 -0.25
C TYR A 272 17.89 -20.24 -0.18
N ASP A 273 17.22 -20.21 -1.33
CA ASP A 273 15.80 -20.41 -1.49
C ASP A 273 15.52 -21.73 -2.22
N CYS A 274 15.97 -22.82 -1.63
CA CYS A 274 15.63 -24.17 -2.08
C CYS A 274 15.01 -25.01 -0.95
N PRO A 275 14.23 -26.06 -1.29
CA PRO A 275 13.55 -26.92 -0.33
C PRO A 275 14.44 -27.41 0.82
N GLU A 276 15.66 -27.81 0.49
CA GLU A 276 16.64 -28.35 1.42
C GLU A 276 17.06 -27.30 2.44
N VAL A 277 17.36 -26.09 1.98
CA VAL A 277 17.74 -24.97 2.85
C VAL A 277 16.56 -24.53 3.71
N TRP A 278 15.31 -24.55 3.21
CA TRP A 278 14.14 -24.24 4.03
C TRP A 278 13.90 -25.28 5.14
N THR A 279 14.06 -26.58 4.87
CA THR A 279 14.02 -27.62 5.91
C THR A 279 15.08 -27.36 6.99
N LEU A 280 16.32 -27.08 6.59
CA LEU A 280 17.42 -26.83 7.53
C LEU A 280 17.19 -25.57 8.36
N ARG A 281 16.66 -24.50 7.75
CA ARG A 281 16.30 -23.26 8.44
C ARG A 281 15.16 -23.48 9.44
N ARG A 282 14.11 -24.23 9.07
CA ARG A 282 13.02 -24.57 10.02
C ARG A 282 13.53 -25.38 11.19
N PHE A 283 14.41 -26.36 10.95
CA PHE A 283 15.02 -27.14 12.01
C PHE A 283 15.87 -26.26 12.94
N ARG A 284 16.64 -25.33 12.37
CA ARG A 284 17.40 -24.34 13.15
C ARG A 284 16.47 -23.53 14.06
N ASP A 285 15.41 -22.94 13.52
CA ASP A 285 14.56 -21.98 14.23
C ASP A 285 13.53 -22.63 15.18
N ASN A 286 13.07 -23.84 14.88
CA ASN A 286 12.04 -24.53 15.65
C ASN A 286 12.59 -25.65 16.53
N THR A 287 13.87 -26.01 16.40
CA THR A 287 14.47 -27.08 17.19
C THR A 287 15.76 -26.64 17.86
N LEU A 288 16.74 -26.13 17.10
CA LEU A 288 18.04 -25.76 17.67
C LEU A 288 17.95 -24.50 18.54
N ASP A 289 17.23 -23.47 18.10
CA ASP A 289 17.16 -22.19 18.82
C ASP A 289 16.44 -22.30 20.19
N ASN A 290 15.61 -23.33 20.34
CA ASN A 290 14.83 -23.57 21.56
C ASN A 290 15.65 -24.15 22.73
N ASN A 291 16.91 -24.55 22.55
CA ASN A 291 17.74 -25.10 23.62
C ASN A 291 19.20 -24.59 23.61
N ILE A 292 19.87 -24.65 24.77
CA ILE A 292 21.19 -24.05 25.00
C ILE A 292 22.25 -24.63 24.05
N PHE A 293 22.25 -25.95 23.85
CA PHE A 293 23.21 -26.62 22.97
C PHE A 293 22.99 -26.26 21.49
N GLY A 294 21.74 -26.18 21.06
CA GLY A 294 21.39 -25.76 19.71
C GLY A 294 21.76 -24.29 19.46
N ARG A 295 21.57 -23.40 20.44
CA ARG A 295 22.07 -22.01 20.35
C ARG A 295 23.59 -21.93 20.26
N LEU A 296 24.32 -22.75 21.02
CA LEU A 296 25.78 -22.83 20.93
C LEU A 296 26.23 -23.35 19.55
N PHE A 297 25.55 -24.36 19.01
CA PHE A 297 25.80 -24.86 17.66
C PHE A 297 25.54 -23.78 16.61
N ILE A 298 24.41 -23.07 16.69
CA ILE A 298 24.09 -21.96 15.81
C ILE A 298 25.21 -20.91 15.87
N LYS A 299 25.58 -20.45 17.07
CA LYS A 299 26.65 -19.44 17.24
C LYS A 299 27.95 -19.89 16.57
N THR A 300 28.39 -21.11 16.85
CA THR A 300 29.62 -21.70 16.27
C THR A 300 29.53 -21.79 14.76
N TYR A 301 28.40 -22.26 14.23
CA TYR A 301 28.13 -22.35 12.81
C TYR A 301 28.26 -20.97 12.15
N TYR A 302 27.61 -19.94 12.69
CA TYR A 302 27.65 -18.58 12.13
C TYR A 302 29.01 -17.89 12.28
N THR A 303 29.84 -18.29 13.24
CA THR A 303 31.21 -17.78 13.39
C THR A 303 32.17 -18.41 12.37
N ILE A 304 32.07 -19.73 12.16
CA ILE A 304 33.07 -20.47 11.37
C ILE A 304 32.67 -20.58 9.89
N SER A 305 31.39 -20.83 9.61
CA SER A 305 30.94 -21.15 8.25
C SER A 305 31.14 -20.05 7.21
N PRO A 306 31.07 -18.73 7.50
CA PRO A 306 31.37 -17.70 6.50
C PRO A 306 32.80 -17.79 5.99
N THR A 307 33.77 -17.93 6.90
CA THR A 307 35.19 -18.05 6.57
C THR A 307 35.46 -19.36 5.81
N LEU A 308 34.85 -20.46 6.23
CA LEU A 308 34.96 -21.74 5.55
C LEU A 308 34.46 -21.66 4.10
N VAL A 309 33.25 -21.13 3.89
CA VAL A 309 32.65 -21.01 2.56
C VAL A 309 33.44 -20.03 1.69
N LYS A 310 33.96 -18.93 2.25
CA LYS A 310 34.80 -17.98 1.50
C LYS A 310 36.05 -18.63 0.89
N HIS A 311 36.68 -19.57 1.59
CA HIS A 311 37.93 -20.19 1.12
C HIS A 311 37.72 -21.48 0.32
N PHE A 312 36.58 -22.17 0.50
CA PHE A 312 36.38 -23.50 -0.05
C PHE A 312 35.06 -23.69 -0.83
N GLY A 313 34.10 -22.77 -0.71
CA GLY A 313 32.74 -22.92 -1.23
C GLY A 313 32.66 -23.12 -2.75
N ASP A 314 33.55 -22.50 -3.52
CA ASP A 314 33.58 -22.59 -4.98
C ASP A 314 34.28 -23.86 -5.50
N LYS A 315 34.90 -24.64 -4.60
CA LYS A 315 35.63 -25.86 -4.98
C LYS A 315 34.65 -27.02 -5.12
N LYS A 316 34.69 -27.73 -6.26
CA LYS A 316 33.88 -28.95 -6.50
C LYS A 316 34.00 -30.00 -5.38
N ILE A 317 35.16 -30.07 -4.72
CA ILE A 317 35.38 -31.00 -3.60
C ILE A 317 34.54 -30.65 -2.37
N PHE A 318 34.28 -29.36 -2.12
CA PHE A 318 33.44 -28.89 -1.02
C PHE A 318 32.01 -29.42 -1.20
N ASN A 319 31.45 -29.26 -2.39
CA ASN A 319 30.11 -29.79 -2.71
C ASN A 319 30.08 -31.32 -2.61
N ARG A 320 31.10 -32.02 -3.13
CA ARG A 320 31.20 -33.49 -3.07
C ARG A 320 31.21 -34.04 -1.64
N ILE A 321 31.80 -33.32 -0.69
CA ILE A 321 31.86 -33.71 0.73
C ILE A 321 30.54 -33.40 1.44
N PHE A 322 30.05 -32.15 1.32
CA PHE A 322 28.95 -31.69 2.16
C PHE A 322 27.56 -32.06 1.61
N LYS A 323 27.38 -32.22 0.30
CA LYS A 323 26.08 -32.54 -0.30
C LYS A 323 25.48 -33.85 0.16
N PRO A 324 26.20 -35.00 0.15
CA PRO A 324 25.61 -36.26 0.62
C PRO A 324 25.23 -36.23 2.10
N ILE A 325 26.00 -35.49 2.91
CA ILE A 325 25.74 -35.31 4.35
C ILE A 325 24.46 -34.50 4.55
N LEU A 326 24.34 -33.37 3.87
CA LEU A 326 23.17 -32.51 3.95
C LEU A 326 21.93 -33.20 3.37
N ASP A 327 22.03 -33.90 2.25
CA ASP A 327 20.90 -34.62 1.63
C ASP A 327 20.35 -35.69 2.56
N ARG A 328 21.22 -36.49 3.18
CA ARG A 328 20.81 -37.51 4.17
C ARG A 328 20.15 -36.85 5.38
N PHE A 329 20.67 -35.71 5.84
CA PHE A 329 20.13 -35.00 6.98
C PHE A 329 18.76 -34.39 6.67
N VAL A 330 18.61 -33.72 5.52
CA VAL A 330 17.35 -33.15 5.04
C VAL A 330 16.30 -34.24 4.88
N LYS A 331 16.65 -35.38 4.28
CA LYS A 331 15.73 -36.53 4.15
C LYS A 331 15.20 -36.97 5.51
N LYS A 332 16.09 -37.15 6.49
CA LYS A 332 15.73 -37.54 7.85
C LYS A 332 14.84 -36.50 8.54
N LEU A 333 15.07 -35.21 8.30
CA LEU A 333 14.23 -34.14 8.85
C LEU A 333 12.84 -34.12 8.21
N ASN A 334 12.76 -34.32 6.91
CA ASN A 334 11.48 -34.39 6.18
C ASN A 334 10.66 -35.61 6.64
N GLU A 335 11.29 -36.78 6.83
CA GLU A 335 10.65 -37.97 7.40
C GLU A 335 10.12 -37.73 8.82
N LYS A 336 10.76 -36.83 9.58
CA LYS A 336 10.29 -36.38 10.90
C LYS A 336 9.25 -35.26 10.84
N GLY A 337 8.75 -34.91 9.65
CA GLY A 337 7.69 -33.92 9.47
C GLY A 337 8.15 -32.46 9.34
N VAL A 338 9.46 -32.19 9.26
CA VAL A 338 9.96 -30.84 8.98
C VAL A 338 9.68 -30.50 7.51
N LYS A 339 8.81 -29.51 7.27
CA LYS A 339 8.37 -29.16 5.92
C LYS A 339 9.49 -28.54 5.08
N SER A 340 9.61 -28.97 3.83
CA SER A 340 10.52 -28.39 2.83
C SER A 340 9.85 -27.30 1.98
N THR A 341 8.77 -26.69 2.47
CA THR A 341 8.10 -25.56 1.80
C THR A 341 8.76 -24.24 2.19
N PHE A 342 8.54 -23.20 1.39
CA PHE A 342 9.16 -21.89 1.60
C PHE A 342 9.06 -21.40 3.04
N TYR A 343 10.16 -20.83 3.52
CA TYR A 343 10.30 -20.44 4.92
C TYR A 343 11.05 -19.12 5.02
N LEU A 344 10.43 -18.12 5.66
CA LEU A 344 11.03 -16.80 5.88
C LEU A 344 11.95 -16.74 7.12
N GLY A 345 11.98 -17.80 7.95
CA GLY A 345 12.65 -17.75 9.26
C GLY A 345 11.72 -17.26 10.36
N LYS A 346 12.12 -17.47 11.62
CA LYS A 346 11.59 -16.69 12.76
C LYS A 346 12.21 -15.30 12.81
#